data_AF-A0AAU7TGZ3-F1
#
_entry.id   AF-A0AAU7TGZ3-F1
#
_cell.length_a   1.000
_cell.length_b   1.000
_cell.length_c   1.000
_cell.angle_alpha   90.00
_cell.angle_beta   90.00
_cell.angle_gamma   90.00
#
_symmetry.space_group_name_H-M   'P 1'
#
loop_
_entity.id
_entity.type
_entity.pdbx_description
1 polymer ?
#
loop_
_entity_poly.entity_id
_entity_poly.type
_entity_poly.pdbx_seq_one_letter_code
_entity_poly.pdbx_strand_id
1 'polypeptide(L)'
;MRFLLRLRDTGMSIAKMRVYSELRAAGDQTLESRMTLLRQHDAEVRQQIEQLRANRRALRDKIAVYQSQIDARERSSGTAGK
;
A
#
# COMPACT_ATOMS: atom_id res chain seq x y z
N MET A 1 -1.24 22.67 3.66
CA MET A 1 -1.07 21.87 2.42
C MET A 1 -0.62 20.43 2.63
N ARG A 2 0.25 20.10 3.60
CA ARG A 2 0.87 18.76 3.74
C ARG A 2 -0.11 17.57 3.91
N PHE A 3 -1.33 17.81 4.42
CA PHE A 3 -2.33 16.76 4.62
C PHE A 3 -3.00 16.29 3.31
N LEU A 4 -3.33 17.21 2.39
CA LEU A 4 -3.92 16.84 1.09
C LEU A 4 -2.97 15.98 0.25
N LEU A 5 -1.65 16.24 0.34
CA LEU A 5 -0.65 15.40 -0.30
C LEU A 5 -0.69 13.97 0.25
N ARG A 6 -0.83 13.78 1.56
CA ARG A 6 -0.97 12.44 2.16
C ARG A 6 -2.24 11.72 1.70
N LEU A 7 -3.37 12.43 1.57
CA LEU A 7 -4.60 11.84 1.03
C LEU A 7 -4.40 11.37 -0.41
N ARG A 8 -3.75 12.18 -1.25
CA ARG A 8 -3.40 11.80 -2.62
C ARG A 8 -2.45 10.61 -2.67
N ASP A 9 -1.38 10.65 -1.89
CA ASP A 9 -0.33 9.62 -1.90
C ASP A 9 -0.86 8.27 -1.38
N THR A 10 -1.94 8.28 -0.61
CA THR A 10 -2.69 7.10 -0.16
C THR A 10 -3.86 6.72 -1.08
N GLY A 11 -3.90 7.29 -2.29
CA GLY A 11 -4.85 6.91 -3.34
C GLY A 11 -6.22 7.59 -3.28
N MET A 12 -6.41 8.65 -2.47
CA MET A 12 -7.66 9.42 -2.52
C MET A 12 -7.80 10.10 -3.88
N SER A 13 -8.95 9.94 -4.52
CA SER A 13 -9.22 10.58 -5.81
C SER A 13 -9.25 12.10 -5.69
N ILE A 14 -8.88 12.79 -6.79
CA ILE A 14 -8.94 14.26 -6.87
C ILE A 14 -10.36 14.77 -6.55
N ALA A 15 -11.40 14.03 -6.96
CA ALA A 15 -12.79 14.36 -6.64
C ALA A 15 -13.06 14.34 -5.12
N LYS A 16 -12.69 13.26 -4.41
CA LYS A 16 -12.82 13.18 -2.95
C LYS A 16 -11.99 14.26 -2.23
N MET A 17 -10.79 14.57 -2.75
CA MET A 17 -9.95 15.65 -2.19
C MET A 17 -10.56 17.05 -2.35
N ARG A 18 -11.25 17.32 -3.48
CA ARG A 18 -12.00 18.58 -3.68
C ARG A 18 -13.13 18.69 -2.67
N VAL A 19 -13.93 17.63 -2.52
CA VAL A 19 -15.02 17.57 -1.51
C VAL A 19 -14.47 17.86 -0.11
N TYR A 20 -13.38 17.21 0.31
CA TYR A 20 -12.77 17.50 1.62
C TYR A 20 -12.32 18.97 1.74
N SER A 21 -11.76 19.53 0.67
CA SER A 21 -11.28 20.92 0.66
C SER A 21 -12.43 21.92 0.77
N GLU A 22 -13.53 21.67 0.09
CA GLU A 22 -14.77 22.45 0.16
C GLU A 22 -15.41 22.38 1.55
N LEU A 23 -15.54 21.16 2.10
CA LEU A 23 -16.04 20.97 3.47
C LEU A 23 -15.17 21.74 4.48
N ARG A 24 -13.85 21.65 4.34
CA ARG A 24 -12.92 22.38 5.20
C ARG A 24 -13.06 23.90 5.07
N ALA A 25 -13.25 24.41 3.85
CA ALA A 25 -13.43 25.83 3.60
C ALA A 25 -14.74 26.36 4.17
N ALA A 26 -15.79 25.53 4.23
CA ALA A 26 -17.07 25.90 4.82
C ALA A 26 -17.00 26.14 6.33
N GLY A 27 -16.07 25.51 7.05
CA GLY A 27 -15.84 25.75 8.48
C GLY A 27 -16.31 24.61 9.39
N ASP A 28 -16.48 24.90 10.68
CA ASP A 28 -16.65 23.88 11.73
C ASP A 28 -17.98 23.14 11.70
N GLN A 29 -19.01 23.69 11.04
CA GLN A 29 -20.27 23.00 10.80
C GLN A 29 -20.13 21.73 9.95
N THR A 30 -19.00 21.53 9.27
CA THR A 30 -18.74 20.34 8.44
C THR A 30 -17.84 19.29 9.12
N LEU A 31 -17.50 19.46 10.40
CA LEU A 31 -16.58 18.56 11.10
C LEU A 31 -17.01 17.09 11.01
N GLU A 32 -18.30 16.81 11.15
CA GLU A 32 -18.85 15.45 11.04
C GLU A 32 -18.68 14.87 9.63
N SER A 33 -18.98 15.66 8.59
CA SER A 33 -18.80 15.23 7.19
C SER A 33 -17.33 14.98 6.87
N ARG A 34 -16.42 15.84 7.35
CA ARG A 34 -14.97 15.67 7.23
C ARG A 34 -14.51 14.39 7.92
N MET A 35 -14.98 14.13 9.14
CA MET A 35 -14.66 12.92 9.90
C MET A 35 -15.13 11.65 9.18
N THR A 36 -16.35 11.64 8.66
CA THR A 36 -16.90 10.51 7.91
C THR A 36 -16.06 10.20 6.66
N LEU A 37 -15.72 11.23 5.87
CA LEU A 37 -14.88 11.06 4.69
C LEU A 37 -13.50 10.47 5.05
N LEU A 38 -12.88 10.97 6.12
CA LEU A 38 -11.57 10.50 6.56
C LEU A 38 -11.61 9.07 7.12
N ARG A 39 -12.64 8.69 7.88
CA ARG A 39 -12.81 7.32 8.39
C ARG A 39 -13.01 6.32 7.26
N GLN A 40 -13.80 6.69 6.25
CA GLN A 40 -14.00 5.86 5.07
C GLN A 40 -12.68 5.65 4.33
N HIS A 41 -11.91 6.73 4.12
CA HIS A 41 -10.60 6.62 3.47
C HIS A 41 -9.58 5.82 4.30
N ASP A 42 -9.57 5.98 5.62
CA ASP A 42 -8.71 5.17 6.51
C ASP A 42 -9.02 3.67 6.39
N ALA A 43 -10.30 3.29 6.30
CA ALA A 43 -10.68 1.90 6.06
C ALA A 43 -10.18 1.39 4.70
N GLU A 44 -10.29 2.19 3.63
CA GLU A 44 -9.75 1.88 2.30
C GLU A 44 -8.21 1.69 2.34
N VAL A 45 -7.50 2.58 3.03
CA VAL A 45 -6.03 2.49 3.20
C VAL A 45 -5.64 1.24 4.00
N ARG A 46 -6.35 0.92 5.08
CA ARG A 46 -6.10 -0.29 5.87
C ARG A 46 -6.25 -1.55 5.03
N GLN A 47 -7.27 -1.62 4.18
CA GLN A 47 -7.46 -2.74 3.27
C GLN A 47 -6.31 -2.86 2.25
N GLN A 48 -5.85 -1.74 1.68
CA GLN A 48 -4.70 -1.73 0.78
C GLN A 48 -3.42 -2.22 1.47
N ILE A 49 -3.17 -1.82 2.71
CA ILE A 49 -2.02 -2.28 3.50
C ILE A 49 -2.06 -3.79 3.67
N GLU A 50 -3.19 -4.36 4.05
CA GLU A 50 -3.32 -5.81 4.23
C GLU A 50 -3.12 -6.58 2.91
N GLN A 51 -3.65 -6.06 1.81
CA GLN A 51 -3.42 -6.65 0.49
C GLN A 51 -1.94 -6.60 0.10
N LEU A 52 -1.27 -5.47 0.31
CA LEU A 52 0.16 -5.31 0.02
C LEU A 52 1.01 -6.24 0.89
N ARG A 53 0.65 -6.43 2.16
CA ARG A 53 1.29 -7.40 3.06
C ARG A 53 1.13 -8.83 2.54
N ALA A 54 -0.06 -9.20 2.08
CA ALA A 54 -0.31 -10.52 1.49
C ALA A 54 0.50 -10.74 0.23
N ASN A 55 0.48 -9.79 -0.71
CA ASN A 55 1.25 -9.85 -1.94
C ASN A 55 2.76 -9.96 -1.66
N ARG A 56 3.26 -9.19 -0.68
CA ARG A 56 4.67 -9.24 -0.28
C ARG A 56 5.06 -10.62 0.26
N ARG A 57 4.19 -11.30 1.01
CA ARG A 57 4.45 -12.68 1.48
C ARG A 57 4.61 -13.63 0.30
N ALA A 58 3.65 -13.63 -0.63
CA ALA A 58 3.72 -14.48 -1.83
C ALA A 58 4.99 -14.23 -2.67
N LEU A 59 5.40 -12.96 -2.81
CA LEU A 59 6.66 -12.62 -3.49
C LEU A 59 7.88 -13.20 -2.76
N ARG A 60 7.93 -13.11 -1.43
CA ARG A 60 9.04 -13.67 -0.64
C ARG A 60 9.13 -15.18 -0.76
N ASP A 61 7.98 -15.87 -0.72
CA ASP A 61 7.93 -17.32 -0.90
C ASP A 61 8.48 -17.71 -2.28
N LYS A 62 8.09 -16.96 -3.31
CA LYS A 62 8.57 -17.20 -4.68
C LYS A 62 10.06 -16.93 -4.84
N ILE A 63 10.57 -15.87 -4.22
CA ILE A 63 12.01 -15.56 -4.19
C ILE A 63 12.78 -16.70 -3.52
N ALA A 64 12.30 -17.23 -2.38
CA ALA A 64 12.95 -18.32 -1.67
C ALA A 64 13.02 -19.61 -2.51
N VAL A 65 11.94 -19.92 -3.24
CA VAL A 65 11.92 -21.05 -4.19
C VAL A 65 13.02 -20.90 -5.24
N TYR A 66 13.15 -19.72 -5.85
CA TYR A 66 14.17 -19.50 -6.86
C TYR A 66 15.59 -19.50 -6.30
N GLN A 67 15.80 -18.95 -5.10
CA GLN A 67 17.10 -19.02 -4.44
C GLN A 67 17.51 -20.49 -4.21
N SER A 68 16.60 -21.32 -3.70
CA SER A 68 16.89 -22.75 -3.49
C SER A 68 17.21 -23.49 -4.80
N GLN A 69 16.58 -23.11 -5.92
CA GLN A 69 16.85 -23.71 -7.23
C GLN A 69 18.22 -23.29 -7.78
N ILE A 70 18.60 -22.02 -7.59
CA ILE A 70 19.93 -21.51 -7.94
C ILE A 70 21.00 -22.25 -7.14
N ASP A 71 20.85 -22.31 -5.81
CA ASP A 71 21.81 -22.97 -4.92
C ASP A 71 21.93 -24.48 -5.22
N ALA A 72 20.84 -25.14 -5.63
CA ALA A 72 20.88 -26.55 -6.05
C ALA A 72 21.65 -26.73 -7.37
N ARG A 73 21.49 -25.81 -8.33
CA ARG A 73 22.19 -25.84 -9.62
C ARG A 73 23.68 -25.58 -9.46
N GLU A 74 24.08 -24.66 -8.58
CA GLU A 74 25.49 -24.37 -8.31
C GLU A 74 26.18 -25.58 -7.67
N ARG A 75 25.52 -26.23 -6.71
CA ARG A 75 26.02 -27.46 -6.08
C ARG A 75 26.18 -28.63 -7.06
N SER A 76 25.29 -28.77 -8.04
CA SER A 76 25.43 -29.83 -9.05
C SER A 76 26.51 -29.52 -10.10
N SER A 77 26.86 -28.25 -10.32
CA SER A 77 27.98 -27.87 -11.20
C SER A 77 29.37 -28.01 -10.56
N GLY A 78 29.47 -28.07 -9.23
CA GLY A 78 30.75 -28.13 -8.49
C GLY A 78 31.43 -29.51 -8.41
N THR A 79 30.79 -30.59 -8.87
CA THR A 79 31.30 -31.98 -8.69
C THR A 79 32.10 -32.51 -9.89
N ALA A 80 32.24 -31.76 -10.99
CA ALA A 80 32.92 -32.23 -12.21
C ALA A 80 34.44 -31.94 -12.28
N GLY A 81 35.08 -31.57 -11.17
CA GLY A 81 36.49 -31.19 -11.15
C GLY A 81 37.22 -31.58 -9.87
N LYS A 82 37.40 -32.89 -9.64
CA LYS A 82 38.47 -33.40 -8.79
C LYS A 82 38.91 -34.78 -9.24
#